data_AF-A0A1D1V8E4-F1
#
_entry.id   AF-A0A1D1V8E4-F1
#
_cell.length_a   1.000
_cell.length_b   1.000
_cell.length_c   1.000
_cell.angle_alpha   90.00
_cell.angle_beta   90.00
_cell.angle_gamma   90.00
#
_symmetry.space_group_name_H-M   'P 1'
#
loop_
_entity.id
_entity.type
_entity.pdbx_description
1 polymer ?
#
loop_
_entity_poly.entity_id
_entity_poly.type
_entity_poly.pdbx_seq_one_letter_code
_entity_poly.pdbx_strand_id
1 'polypeptide(L)'
;MQQVVGGVSIRSQYSHENSIRGFPTPQPAPSLPAEGFTDEFRDFISLCCKKKAEERPKYVDLLKHPFISRFHDAPLDISQFAISVIDG
;
A
#
# COMPACT_ATOMS: atom_id res chain seq x y z
N MET A 1 -21.26 -11.04 -7.20
CA MET A 1 -21.47 -9.77 -7.93
C MET A 1 -20.40 -8.81 -7.44
N GLN A 2 -19.43 -8.49 -8.30
CA GLN A 2 -18.33 -7.59 -7.99
C GLN A 2 -18.80 -6.16 -8.19
N GLN A 3 -18.63 -5.30 -7.20
CA GLN A 3 -18.50 -3.85 -7.36
C GLN A 3 -17.72 -3.33 -6.15
N VAL A 4 -16.53 -2.76 -6.36
CA VAL A 4 -16.28 -1.33 -6.12
C VAL A 4 -15.17 -0.87 -7.08
N VAL A 5 -15.43 0.24 -7.75
CA VAL A 5 -14.48 1.02 -8.55
C VAL A 5 -13.95 2.14 -7.65
N GLY A 6 -12.65 2.45 -7.72
CA GLY A 6 -12.08 3.66 -7.09
C GLY A 6 -11.46 3.54 -5.70
N GLY A 7 -11.20 2.33 -5.19
CA GLY A 7 -10.48 2.14 -3.93
C GLY A 7 -9.47 1.01 -4.04
N VAL A 8 -8.17 1.29 -3.95
CA VAL A 8 -7.14 0.25 -4.00
C VAL A 8 -7.16 -0.57 -2.72
N SER A 9 -7.97 -1.61 -2.70
CA SER A 9 -7.96 -2.61 -1.65
C SER A 9 -6.77 -3.55 -1.87
N ILE A 10 -5.71 -3.36 -1.08
CA ILE A 10 -4.56 -4.29 -1.01
C ILE A 10 -4.89 -5.59 -0.25
N ARG A 11 -6.15 -5.82 0.14
CA ARG A 11 -6.55 -6.99 0.93
C ARG A 11 -7.44 -7.95 0.14
N SER A 12 -6.87 -9.11 -0.18
CA SER A 12 -7.35 -10.35 0.43
C SER A 12 -6.22 -11.37 0.49
N GLN A 13 -5.50 -11.40 1.61
CA GLN A 13 -4.56 -12.50 1.90
C GLN A 13 -5.27 -13.73 2.48
N TYR A 14 -6.58 -13.70 2.69
CA TYR A 14 -7.34 -14.86 3.15
C TYR A 14 -8.78 -14.76 2.64
N SER A 15 -9.05 -15.42 1.51
CA SER A 15 -10.40 -15.92 1.24
C SER A 15 -10.70 -16.94 2.34
N HIS A 16 -11.61 -16.59 3.24
CA HIS A 16 -11.87 -17.34 4.46
C HIS A 16 -12.47 -18.74 4.23
N GLU A 17 -12.75 -19.16 3.00
CA GLU A 17 -13.42 -20.44 2.79
C GLU A 17 -12.67 -21.38 1.82
N ASN A 18 -12.24 -22.49 2.43
CA ASN A 18 -12.04 -23.82 1.87
C ASN A 18 -10.83 -24.08 0.95
N SER A 19 -9.81 -24.74 1.51
CA SER A 19 -9.51 -26.11 1.06
C SER A 19 -8.67 -26.89 2.07
N ILE A 20 -9.30 -27.89 2.67
CA ILE A 20 -8.71 -29.00 3.39
C ILE A 20 -7.50 -29.55 2.58
N ARG A 21 -6.28 -29.52 3.16
CA ARG A 21 -5.00 -30.10 2.66
C ARG A 21 -4.16 -29.36 1.60
N GLY A 22 -4.17 -28.02 1.52
CA GLY A 22 -3.22 -27.28 0.67
C GLY A 22 -2.33 -26.35 1.47
N PHE A 23 -1.01 -26.52 1.42
CA PHE A 23 -0.07 -25.49 1.88
C PHE A 23 -0.32 -24.20 1.07
N PRO A 24 -0.50 -23.03 1.68
CA PRO A 24 -0.79 -21.81 0.94
C PRO A 24 0.36 -21.54 -0.04
N THR A 25 0.05 -21.53 -1.34
CA THR A 25 1.01 -21.15 -2.37
C THR A 25 1.53 -19.75 -2.08
N PRO A 26 2.85 -19.50 -2.12
CA PRO A 26 3.39 -18.17 -1.86
C PRO A 26 2.89 -17.20 -2.92
N GLN A 27 1.86 -16.42 -2.58
CA GLN A 27 1.36 -15.36 -3.46
C GLN A 27 2.46 -14.30 -3.67
N PRO A 28 2.53 -13.61 -4.81
CA PRO A 28 3.45 -12.47 -4.95
C PRO A 28 3.15 -11.39 -3.90
N ALA A 29 4.14 -10.56 -3.58
CA ALA A 29 3.88 -9.39 -2.75
C ALA A 29 2.81 -8.51 -3.43
N PRO A 30 1.81 -8.01 -2.70
CA PRO A 30 0.84 -7.10 -3.28
C PRO A 30 1.58 -5.84 -3.77
N SER A 31 1.34 -5.47 -5.02
CA SER A 31 1.91 -4.26 -5.63
C SER A 31 0.78 -3.36 -6.12
N LEU A 32 1.03 -2.05 -6.12
CA LEU A 32 0.07 -1.07 -6.59
C LEU A 32 -0.09 -1.12 -8.12
N PRO A 33 -1.32 -0.97 -8.63
CA PRO A 33 -1.54 -0.86 -10.06
C PRO A 33 -0.83 0.37 -10.64
N ALA A 34 -0.47 0.33 -11.92
CA ALA A 34 0.24 1.42 -12.60
C ALA A 34 -0.66 2.64 -12.87
N GLU A 35 -1.98 2.42 -12.95
CA GLU A 35 -2.96 3.47 -13.16
C GLU A 35 -3.28 4.20 -11.86
N GLY A 36 -3.21 5.54 -11.88
CA GLY A 36 -3.60 6.41 -10.76
C GLY A 36 -2.54 6.67 -9.69
N PHE A 37 -1.35 6.05 -9.77
CA PHE A 37 -0.26 6.26 -8.81
C PHE A 37 1.04 6.63 -9.50
N THR A 38 1.84 7.49 -8.85
CA THR A 38 3.18 7.81 -9.33
C THR A 38 4.14 6.65 -9.07
N ASP A 39 5.14 6.48 -9.93
CA ASP A 39 6.09 5.38 -9.81
C ASP A 39 6.89 5.44 -8.49
N GLU A 40 7.15 6.63 -7.95
CA GLU A 40 7.82 6.76 -6.64
C GLU A 40 6.94 6.24 -5.49
N PHE A 41 5.62 6.42 -5.58
CA PHE A 41 4.72 5.87 -4.56
C PHE A 41 4.64 4.36 -4.67
N ARG A 42 4.63 3.82 -5.89
CA ARG A 42 4.62 2.37 -6.14
C ARG A 42 5.89 1.71 -5.63
N ASP A 43 7.05 2.32 -5.86
CA ASP A 43 8.33 1.83 -5.35
C ASP A 43 8.37 1.85 -3.82
N PHE A 44 7.94 2.96 -3.20
CA PHE A 44 7.86 3.09 -1.75
C PHE A 44 7.03 1.96 -1.11
N ILE A 45 5.83 1.68 -1.65
CA ILE A 45 4.96 0.63 -1.14
C ILE A 45 5.55 -0.77 -1.39
N SER A 46 6.20 -0.98 -2.54
CA SER A 46 6.92 -2.22 -2.84
C SER A 46 8.01 -2.52 -1.80
N LEU A 47 8.80 -1.51 -1.41
CA LEU A 47 9.81 -1.62 -0.36
C LEU A 47 9.21 -2.01 1.00
N CYS A 48 8.05 -1.45 1.36
CA CYS A 48 7.33 -1.77 2.59
C CYS A 48 6.80 -3.22 2.60
N CYS A 49 6.25 -3.66 1.46
CA CYS A 49 5.55 -4.93 1.32
C CYS A 49 6.45 -6.13 0.98
N LYS A 50 7.79 -5.97 1.00
CA LYS A 50 8.72 -7.10 0.82
C LYS A 50 8.47 -8.20 1.84
N LYS A 51 8.35 -9.44 1.35
CA LYS A 51 8.03 -10.63 2.16
C LYS A 51 9.17 -11.06 3.07
N LYS A 52 10.42 -10.95 2.60
CA LYS A 52 11.60 -11.26 3.42
C LYS A 52 11.97 -10.06 4.28
N ALA A 53 12.12 -10.29 5.57
CA ALA A 53 12.49 -9.25 6.53
C ALA A 53 13.89 -8.66 6.22
N GLU A 54 14.82 -9.49 5.73
CA GLU A 54 16.18 -9.10 5.37
C GLU A 54 16.24 -8.12 4.19
N GLU A 55 15.29 -8.25 3.24
CA GLU A 55 15.22 -7.39 2.06
C GLU A 55 14.45 -6.09 2.32
N ARG A 56 13.76 -6.00 3.47
CA ARG A 56 12.97 -4.84 3.88
C ARG A 56 13.92 -3.76 4.43
N PRO A 57 13.98 -2.57 3.80
CA PRO A 57 14.83 -1.49 4.28
C PRO A 57 14.40 -1.03 5.67
N LYS A 58 15.37 -0.50 6.44
CA LYS A 58 15.10 0.04 7.78
C LYS A 58 14.30 1.34 7.68
N TYR A 59 13.63 1.70 8.77
CA TYR A 59 12.80 2.90 8.84
C TYR A 59 13.56 4.18 8.43
N VAL A 60 14.83 4.31 8.84
CA VAL A 60 15.68 5.45 8.49
C VAL A 60 15.90 5.59 6.99
N ASP A 61 16.01 4.47 6.27
CA ASP A 61 16.19 4.47 4.82
C ASP A 61 14.86 4.73 4.10
N LEU A 62 13.77 4.22 4.67
CA LEU A 62 12.41 4.43 4.17
C LEU A 62 12.00 5.92 4.26
N LEU A 63 12.35 6.61 5.34
CA LEU A 63 12.10 8.05 5.51
C LEU A 63 12.87 8.92 4.51
N LYS A 64 14.03 8.47 4.02
CA LYS A 64 14.83 9.18 3.01
C LYS A 64 14.29 9.01 1.59
N HIS A 65 13.29 8.15 1.40
CA HIS A 65 12.73 7.91 0.08
C HIS A 65 12.14 9.20 -0.52
N PRO A 66 12.34 9.48 -1.83
CA PRO A 66 11.87 10.72 -2.47
C PRO A 66 10.37 10.95 -2.32
N PHE A 67 9.57 9.88 -2.24
CA PHE A 67 8.13 9.95 -1.93
C PHE A 67 7.82 10.63 -0.58
N ILE A 68 8.62 10.36 0.47
CA ILE A 68 8.41 10.93 1.79
C ILE A 68 9.07 12.31 1.88
N SER A 69 10.31 12.43 1.40
CA SER A 69 11.06 13.68 1.46
C SER A 69 10.35 14.84 0.74
N ARG A 70 9.61 14.58 -0.35
CA ARG A 70 8.85 15.62 -1.08
C ARG A 70 7.68 16.21 -0.28
N PHE A 71 7.12 15.43 0.65
CA PHE A 71 5.95 15.84 1.43
C PHE A 71 6.29 16.21 2.88
N HIS A 72 7.54 16.03 3.29
CA HIS A 72 8.00 16.35 4.64
C HIS A 72 7.70 17.81 5.02
N ASP A 73 7.95 18.75 4.11
CA ASP A 73 7.73 20.20 4.31
C ASP A 73 6.59 20.74 3.43
N ALA A 74 5.80 19.87 2.80
CA ALA A 74 4.69 20.31 1.98
C ALA A 74 3.56 20.85 2.87
N PRO A 75 3.00 22.04 2.58
CA PRO A 75 1.88 22.59 3.32
C PRO A 75 0.59 21.84 2.96
N LEU A 76 0.44 20.62 3.48
CA LEU A 76 -0.72 19.76 3.28
C LEU A 76 -1.61 19.82 4.52
N ASP A 77 -2.81 20.36 4.36
CA ASP A 77 -3.79 20.38 5.44
C ASP A 77 -4.61 19.08 5.48
N ILE A 78 -4.04 18.08 6.16
CA ILE A 78 -4.68 16.78 6.36
C ILE A 78 -5.95 16.92 7.21
N SER A 79 -6.02 17.94 8.08
CA SER A 79 -7.16 18.16 8.95
C SER A 79 -8.40 18.61 8.16
N GLN A 80 -8.23 19.54 7.22
CA GLN A 80 -9.30 19.97 6.33
C GLN A 80 -9.75 18.86 5.39
N PHE A 81 -8.80 18.06 4.88
CA PHE A 81 -9.14 16.88 4.09
C PHE A 81 -9.95 15.86 4.89
N ALA A 82 -9.57 15.57 6.14
CA ALA A 82 -10.29 14.61 6.97
C ALA A 82 -11.73 15.07 7.23
N ILE A 83 -11.94 16.36 7.52
CA ILE A 83 -13.26 16.96 7.70
C ILE A 83 -14.11 16.77 6.44
N SER A 84 -13.57 17.09 5.26
CA SER A 84 -14.34 16.99 4.00
C SER A 84 -14.72 15.57 3.61
N VAL A 85 -13.96 14.57 4.04
CA VAL A 85 -14.26 13.15 3.79
C VAL A 85 -15.30 12.62 4.78
N ILE A 86 -15.26 13.08 6.03
CA ILE A 86 -16.13 12.59 7.11
C ILE A 86 -17.51 13.26 7.08
N ASP A 87 -17.55 14.56 6.80
CA ASP A 87 -18.79 15.35 6.76
C ASP A 87 -19.47 15.33 5.38
N GLY A 88 -18.95 14.52 4.45
CA GLY A 88 -19.47 14.33 3.08
C GLY A 88 -20.72 13.45 3.00
#